data_AF-A0AA92K169-F1
#
_entry.id   AF-A0AA92K169-F1
#
_cell.length_a   1.000
_cell.length_b   1.000
_cell.length_c   1.000
_cell.angle_alpha   90.00
_cell.angle_beta   90.00
_cell.angle_gamma   90.00
#
_symmetry.space_group_name_H-M   'P 1'
#
loop_
_entity.id
_entity.type
_entity.pdbx_description
1 polymer ?
#
loop_
_entity_poly.entity_id
_entity_poly.type
_entity_poly.pdbx_seq_one_letter_code
_entity_poly.pdbx_strand_id
1 'polypeptide(L)' 'MADAIDIAADQAEQQLAGQIAAVRQAAQDARSVDGVCRNCGELVSHGGVFCDADCRDDYERVARARRINGGGNA' A
#
# COMPACT_ATOMS: atom_id res chain seq x y z
N MET A 1 -20.52 12.83 31.43
CA MET A 1 -21.17 13.59 30.34
C MET A 1 -20.09 13.73 29.29
N ALA A 2 -20.24 13.09 28.15
CA ALA A 2 -19.28 13.27 27.06
C ALA A 2 -19.45 14.70 26.55
N ASP A 3 -18.38 15.49 26.59
CA ASP A 3 -18.42 16.84 26.05
C ASP A 3 -18.14 16.82 24.54
N ALA A 4 -18.10 18.00 23.92
CA ALA A 4 -17.86 18.11 22.49
C ALA A 4 -16.45 17.61 22.09
N ILE A 5 -15.50 17.57 23.02
CA ILE A 5 -14.12 17.12 22.80
C ILE A 5 -14.07 15.60 22.83
N ASP A 6 -14.76 14.98 23.79
CA ASP A 6 -14.91 13.52 23.88
C ASP A 6 -15.53 12.95 22.60
N ILE A 7 -16.62 13.57 22.12
CA ILE A 7 -17.31 13.15 20.89
C ILE A 7 -16.41 13.31 19.65
N ALA A 8 -15.65 14.40 19.57
CA ALA A 8 -14.75 14.65 18.45
C ALA A 8 -13.60 13.64 18.40
N ALA A 9 -13.07 13.26 19.57
CA ALA A 9 -12.02 12.24 19.68
C ALA A 9 -12.53 10.87 19.22
N ASP A 10 -13.71 10.44 19.69
CA ASP A 10 -14.33 9.17 19.29
C ASP A 10 -14.57 9.10 17.77
N GLN A 11 -15.02 10.21 17.17
CA GLN A 11 -15.22 10.29 15.72
C GLN A 11 -13.90 10.19 14.95
N ALA A 12 -12.84 10.85 15.42
CA ALA A 12 -11.52 10.78 14.79
C ALA A 12 -10.94 9.36 14.84
N GLU A 13 -11.10 8.67 15.97
CA GLU A 13 -10.68 7.26 16.11
C GLU A 13 -11.44 6.34 15.16
N GLN A 14 -12.76 6.49 15.06
CA GLN A 14 -13.58 5.71 14.14
C GLN A 14 -13.19 5.96 12.68
N GLN A 15 -12.93 7.21 12.31
CA GLN A 15 -12.48 7.56 10.97
C GLN A 15 -11.12 6.96 10.65
N LEU A 16 -10.16 7.04 11.57
CA LEU A 16 -8.83 6.46 11.40
C LEU A 16 -8.91 4.94 11.25
N ALA A 17 -9.67 4.26 12.11
CA ALA A 17 -9.87 2.82 12.03
C ALA A 17 -10.48 2.40 10.69
N GLY A 18 -11.47 3.14 10.19
CA GLY A 18 -12.09 2.90 8.88
C GLY A 18 -11.09 3.05 7.73
N GLN A 19 -10.27 4.10 7.74
CA GLN A 19 -9.24 4.31 6.72
C GLN A 19 -8.19 3.20 6.72
N ILE A 20 -7.71 2.77 7.90
CA ILE A 20 -6.75 1.67 8.02
C ILE A 20 -7.36 0.37 7.47
N ALA A 21 -8.61 0.07 7.80
CA ALA A 21 -9.30 -1.12 7.30
C ALA A 21 -9.45 -1.09 5.78
N ALA A 22 -9.84 0.04 5.20
CA ALA A 22 -9.97 0.20 3.75
C ALA A 22 -8.65 -0.01 3.01
N VAL A 23 -7.55 0.57 3.52
CA VAL A 23 -6.21 0.38 2.94
C VAL A 23 -5.77 -1.08 3.04
N ARG A 24 -6.03 -1.75 4.17
CA ARG A 24 -5.71 -3.17 4.36
C ARG A 24 -6.48 -4.05 3.37
N GLN A 25 -7.77 -3.81 3.19
CA GLN A 25 -8.59 -4.57 2.25
C GLN A 25 -8.11 -4.37 0.81
N ALA A 26 -7.88 -3.12 0.39
CA ALA A 26 -7.36 -2.82 -0.93
C ALA A 26 -5.98 -3.46 -1.18
N ALA A 27 -5.12 -3.50 -0.16
CA ALA A 27 -3.82 -4.16 -0.25
C ALA A 27 -3.93 -5.69 -0.33
N GLN A 28 -4.95 -6.30 0.27
CA GLN A 28 -5.23 -7.74 0.13
C GLN A 28 -5.76 -8.06 -1.28
N ASP A 29 -6.70 -7.27 -1.78
CA ASP A 29 -7.30 -7.48 -3.11
C ASP A 29 -6.29 -7.25 -4.23
N ALA A 30 -5.40 -6.26 -4.07
CA ALA A 30 -4.29 -6.02 -5.01
C ALA A 30 -3.19 -7.09 -4.95
N ARG A 31 -3.27 -8.04 -4.02
CA ARG A 31 -2.32 -9.15 -3.84
C ARG A 31 -2.75 -10.39 -4.62
N SER A 32 -3.45 -10.25 -5.74
CA SER A 32 -3.52 -11.30 -6.75
C SER A 32 -2.09 -11.61 -7.19
N VAL A 33 -1.56 -12.71 -6.65
CA VAL A 33 -0.26 -13.24 -7.03
C VAL A 33 -0.49 -14.04 -8.29
N ASP A 34 -0.37 -13.38 -9.44
CA ASP A 34 -0.46 -14.01 -10.76
C ASP A 34 0.66 -15.03 -11.01
N GLY A 35 1.48 -15.31 -9.99
CA GLY A 35 2.65 -16.17 -10.07
C GLY A 35 3.79 -15.54 -10.86
N VAL A 36 3.75 -14.23 -11.12
CA VAL A 36 4.73 -13.52 -11.94
C VAL A 36 5.31 -12.33 -11.19
N CYS A 37 6.62 -12.12 -11.31
CA CYS A 37 7.36 -11.03 -10.70
C CYS A 37 6.93 -9.69 -11.30
N ARG A 38 6.55 -8.73 -10.46
CA ARG A 38 6.11 -7.40 -10.93
C ARG A 38 7.24 -6.53 -11.49
N ASN A 39 8.50 -6.88 -11.25
CA ASN A 39 9.65 -6.12 -11.75
C ASN A 39 10.18 -6.68 -13.08
N CYS A 40 10.59 -7.96 -13.09
CA CYS A 40 11.23 -8.58 -14.25
C CYS A 40 10.28 -9.45 -15.11
N GLY A 41 9.11 -9.84 -14.60
CA GLY A 41 8.17 -10.71 -15.33
C GLY A 41 8.46 -12.21 -15.25
N GLU A 42 9.40 -12.65 -14.41
CA GLU A 42 9.69 -14.08 -14.21
C GLU A 42 8.67 -14.79 -13.31
N LEU A 43 8.53 -16.11 -13.44
CA LEU A 43 7.63 -16.92 -12.61
C LEU A 43 8.12 -16.98 -11.15
N VAL A 44 7.25 -16.66 -10.20
CA VAL A 44 7.51 -16.71 -8.76
C VAL A 44 6.92 -18.00 -8.17
N SER A 45 7.79 -18.96 -7.91
CA SER A 45 7.44 -20.29 -7.40
C SER A 45 6.84 -20.31 -5.99
N HIS A 46 7.06 -19.25 -5.19
CA HIS A 46 6.72 -19.22 -3.76
C HIS A 46 5.42 -18.48 -3.42
N GLY A 47 4.56 -18.19 -4.41
CA GLY A 47 3.36 -17.37 -4.19
C GLY A 47 3.69 -15.95 -3.72
N GLY A 48 4.88 -15.46 -4.10
CA GLY A 48 5.36 -14.11 -3.83
C GLY A 48 5.12 -13.17 -5.01
N VAL A 49 5.25 -11.87 -4.77
CA VAL A 49 5.06 -10.81 -5.78
C VAL A 49 6.34 -10.53 -6.58
N PHE A 50 7.50 -10.94 -6.05
CA PHE A 50 8.83 -10.71 -6.61
C PHE A 50 9.66 -11.99 -6.55
N CYS A 51 10.54 -12.21 -7.54
CA CYS A 51 11.43 -13.38 -7.62
C CYS A 51 12.55 -13.35 -6.56
N ASP A 52 13.05 -12.17 -6.22
CA ASP A 52 14.12 -11.95 -5.26
C ASP A 52 13.97 -10.60 -4.52
N ALA A 53 14.94 -10.29 -3.66
CA ALA A 53 15.01 -9.03 -2.92
C ALA A 53 15.35 -7.84 -3.83
N ASP A 54 16.26 -8.03 -4.80
CA ASP A 54 16.70 -6.96 -5.70
C ASP A 54 15.53 -6.43 -6.56
N CYS A 55 14.70 -7.33 -7.09
CA CYS A 55 13.51 -6.97 -7.85
C CYS A 55 12.47 -6.22 -7.03
N ARG A 56 12.37 -6.51 -5.72
CA ARG A 56 11.49 -5.76 -4.83
C ARG A 56 12.02 -4.34 -4.64
N ASP A 57 13.31 -4.21 -4.33
CA ASP A 57 13.93 -2.93 -4.00
C ASP A 57 13.96 -2.01 -5.23
N ASP A 58 14.22 -2.53 -6.41
CA ASP A 58 14.16 -1.78 -7.68
C ASP A 58 12.74 -1.27 -7.97
N TYR A 59 11.74 -2.13 -7.81
CA TYR A 59 10.34 -1.75 -7.98
C TYR A 59 9.93 -0.65 -6.99
N GLU A 60 10.31 -0.77 -5.72
CA GLU A 60 10.07 0.25 -4.69
C GLU A 60 10.81 1.56 -4.99
N ARG A 61 12.04 1.49 -5.50
CA ARG A 61 12.83 2.67 -5.89
C ARG A 61 12.15 3.44 -7.01
N VAL A 62 11.65 2.76 -8.04
CA VAL A 62 10.90 3.37 -9.14
C VAL A 62 9.57 3.95 -8.64
N ALA A 63 8.83 3.22 -7.81
CA ALA A 63 7.57 3.71 -7.23
C ALA A 63 7.79 4.96 -6.36
N ARG A 64 8.87 4.98 -5.56
CA ARG A 64 9.25 6.12 -4.72
C ARG A 64 9.69 7.30 -5.58
N ALA A 65 10.50 7.08 -6.61
CA ALA A 65 10.90 8.11 -7.55
C ALA A 65 9.68 8.73 -8.26
N ARG A 66 8.70 7.91 -8.68
CA ARG A 66 7.43 8.41 -9.25
C ARG A 66 6.62 9.25 -8.26
N ARG A 67 6.54 8.85 -6.99
CA ARG A 67 5.85 9.62 -5.95
C ARG A 67 6.53 10.97 -5.68
N ILE A 68 7.86 11.01 -5.69
CA ILE A 68 8.64 12.23 -5.44
C ILE A 68 8.65 13.13 -6.68
N ASN A 69 8.81 12.57 -7.87
CA ASN A 69 8.84 13.31 -9.14
C ASN A 69 7.44 13.70 -9.66
N GLY A 70 6.37 13.16 -9.07
CA GLY A 70 4.98 13.51 -9.40
C GLY A 70 4.56 14.94 -9.05
N GLY A 71 5.46 15.75 -8.47
CA GLY A 71 5.28 17.20 -8.29
C GLY A 71 5.90 18.07 -9.39
N GLY A 72 6.38 17.47 -10.50
CA GLY A 72 7.17 18.16 -11.52
C GLY A 72 6.55 18.19 -12.93
N ASN A 73 5.23 18.25 -13.07
CA ASN A 73 4.58 18.63 -14.33
C ASN A 73 3.26 19.37 -14.05
N ALA A 74 3.35 20.70 -14.01
CA ALA A 74 2.28 21.66 -14.28
C ALA A 74 2.83 22.66 -15.30
#